data_AF-A0AA37PFQ7-F1
#
_entry.id   AF-A0AA37PFQ7-F1
#
_cell.length_a   1.000
_cell.length_b   1.000
_cell.length_c   1.000
_cell.angle_alpha   90.00
_cell.angle_beta   90.00
_cell.angle_gamma   90.00
#
_symmetry.space_group_name_H-M   'P 1'
#
loop_
_entity.id
_entity.type
_entity.pdbx_description
1 polymer ?
#
loop_
_entity_poly.entity_id
_entity_poly.type
_entity_poly.pdbx_seq_one_letter_code
_entity_poly.pdbx_strand_id
1 'polypeptide(L)'
;MVPILNKIGVDCSCVGNHDFDFGVKQFETLTAKCNFPWLLANVLDPALGENVPLGNAKHTHMLTTSNGIKIGLIGLGEREWLETINSLPPNIIYKSASETAKELVPQLRAQGADIIICLSHQREPNDNKLAEKTDGLMDIILGGHDHYYGHSFIKGTHVLRSGSDFKQLSYIEVRKKEDGSGKWDFDILRRDIVSSITEDQETLKLTEDLTSKLKHSLAKSVGWTASPLDARFTTVRMKESNMGNFVCDVMRHYHNADCALMAAGTIRGDQIYPPGAIRVRDITNCFPFEDPVIFIRVTGQQLWDALENGVSQYPAQEGRFPQVSNIEYTFDPSKPPSSRIISASVGGEPIDPERKYTLATRGYMGRGKGAFQIQIHSRYLLTIIDGYTSLLVEPEGGTAEEIVCEENGILISAMLRQYFMSLKTVGQWKNLSECWLKVAEKCHSPVEPRKMWETPAETGISDPQPKTESKSWAEWMVKRQTLNTKPPMDDSDEDSDDSDDEADRVAQIDMEMLIMRKFFARWANKAGVKADVCDPLREGEFTVDWTRVIAPVLEGRIKMVS
;
A
#
# COMPACT_ATOMS: atom_id res chain seq x y z
N MET A 1 4.74 -1.06 -17.13
CA MET A 1 3.66 -2.07 -17.29
C MET A 1 3.33 -2.40 -18.74
N VAL A 2 3.12 -1.42 -19.63
CA VAL A 2 2.65 -1.68 -21.03
C VAL A 2 3.34 -2.85 -21.76
N PRO A 3 4.69 -2.95 -21.83
CA PRO A 3 5.33 -4.04 -22.59
C PRO A 3 5.01 -5.42 -22.02
N ILE A 4 4.92 -5.53 -20.69
CA ILE A 4 4.60 -6.76 -19.97
C ILE A 4 3.14 -7.16 -20.23
N LEU A 5 2.19 -6.22 -20.14
CA LEU A 5 0.77 -6.49 -20.42
C LEU A 5 0.55 -6.97 -21.86
N ASN A 6 1.23 -6.37 -22.82
CA ASN A 6 1.18 -6.80 -24.22
C ASN A 6 1.80 -8.20 -24.41
N LYS A 7 2.89 -8.53 -23.70
CA LYS A 7 3.56 -9.84 -23.78
C LYS A 7 2.71 -10.96 -23.17
N ILE A 8 2.02 -10.68 -22.07
CA ILE A 8 1.09 -11.62 -21.41
C ILE A 8 -0.07 -11.99 -22.34
N GLY A 9 -0.43 -11.11 -23.29
CA GLY A 9 -1.56 -11.35 -24.20
C GLY A 9 -2.90 -11.05 -23.55
N VAL A 10 -2.99 -9.96 -22.78
CA VAL A 10 -4.26 -9.49 -22.22
C VAL A 10 -5.24 -9.18 -23.35
N ASP A 11 -6.43 -9.78 -23.33
CA ASP A 11 -7.47 -9.52 -24.34
C ASP A 11 -8.26 -8.23 -24.06
N CYS A 12 -8.41 -7.86 -22.79
CA CYS A 12 -9.21 -6.72 -22.34
C CYS A 12 -8.91 -6.37 -20.88
N SER A 13 -9.05 -5.10 -20.49
CA SER A 13 -8.91 -4.64 -19.10
C SER A 13 -10.02 -3.65 -18.72
N CYS A 14 -10.44 -3.64 -17.45
CA CYS A 14 -11.26 -2.56 -16.90
C CYS A 14 -10.35 -1.46 -16.35
N VAL A 15 -10.77 -0.21 -16.49
CA VAL A 15 -10.11 0.92 -15.82
C VAL A 15 -10.43 0.90 -14.32
N GLY A 16 -9.42 1.08 -13.49
CA GLY A 16 -9.51 1.29 -12.04
C GLY A 16 -8.91 2.63 -11.59
N ASN A 17 -8.87 2.90 -10.28
CA ASN A 17 -8.34 4.17 -9.75
C ASN A 17 -6.93 4.44 -10.09
N HIS A 18 -6.12 3.44 -9.84
CA HIS A 18 -4.69 3.60 -9.90
C HIS A 18 -4.20 3.81 -11.34
N ASP A 19 -5.05 3.55 -12.34
CA ASP A 19 -4.77 3.89 -13.73
C ASP A 19 -4.74 5.42 -13.96
N PHE A 20 -5.41 6.21 -13.10
CA PHE A 20 -5.47 7.66 -13.18
C PHE A 20 -4.60 8.38 -12.14
N ASP A 21 -3.81 7.68 -11.32
CA ASP A 21 -2.95 8.29 -10.28
C ASP A 21 -1.99 9.36 -10.84
N PHE A 22 -1.56 9.20 -12.10
CA PHE A 22 -0.68 10.13 -12.81
C PHE A 22 -1.44 11.01 -13.83
N GLY A 23 -2.77 11.04 -13.74
CA GLY A 23 -3.67 11.83 -14.56
C GLY A 23 -4.13 11.17 -15.86
N VAL A 24 -5.26 11.66 -16.37
CA VAL A 24 -5.96 11.10 -17.56
C VAL A 24 -5.08 11.12 -18.81
N LYS A 25 -4.31 12.19 -19.02
CA LYS A 25 -3.41 12.30 -20.19
C LYS A 25 -2.30 11.24 -20.19
N GLN A 26 -1.77 10.93 -19.01
CA GLN A 26 -0.75 9.89 -18.86
C GLN A 26 -1.36 8.51 -19.10
N PHE A 27 -2.55 8.26 -18.56
CA PHE A 27 -3.32 7.06 -18.84
C PHE A 27 -3.49 6.85 -20.36
N GLU A 28 -4.02 7.84 -21.08
CA GLU A 28 -4.23 7.79 -22.53
C GLU A 28 -2.93 7.50 -23.30
N THR A 29 -1.83 8.13 -22.89
CA THR A 29 -0.51 7.93 -23.52
C THR A 29 -0.01 6.50 -23.35
N LEU A 30 -0.28 5.88 -22.20
CA LEU A 30 0.12 4.50 -21.91
C LEU A 30 -0.81 3.49 -22.57
N THR A 31 -2.12 3.69 -22.52
CA THR A 31 -3.10 2.77 -23.12
C THR A 31 -3.09 2.78 -24.64
N ALA A 32 -2.72 3.89 -25.28
CA ALA A 32 -2.46 3.95 -26.72
C ALA A 32 -1.33 3.00 -27.18
N LYS A 33 -0.48 2.54 -26.26
CA LYS A 33 0.60 1.58 -26.53
C LYS A 33 0.20 0.13 -26.17
N CYS A 34 -0.99 -0.09 -25.62
CA CYS A 34 -1.52 -1.43 -25.36
C CYS A 34 -2.14 -2.02 -26.64
N ASN A 35 -2.00 -3.34 -26.82
CA ASN A 35 -2.57 -4.06 -27.96
C ASN A 35 -4.02 -4.53 -27.71
N PHE A 36 -4.62 -4.08 -26.62
CA PHE A 36 -5.94 -4.49 -26.14
C PHE A 36 -6.74 -3.28 -25.66
N PRO A 37 -8.09 -3.34 -25.70
CA PRO A 37 -8.92 -2.25 -25.23
C PRO A 37 -8.99 -2.18 -23.71
N TRP A 38 -9.10 -0.95 -23.22
CA TRP A 38 -9.50 -0.64 -21.85
C TRP A 38 -10.97 -0.25 -21.81
N LEU A 39 -11.71 -0.78 -20.84
CA LEU A 39 -13.15 -0.60 -20.73
C LEU A 39 -13.55 0.22 -19.51
N LEU A 40 -14.45 1.16 -19.74
CA LEU A 40 -15.15 1.94 -18.71
C LEU A 40 -16.42 2.51 -19.35
N ALA A 41 -17.60 2.07 -18.95
CA ALA A 41 -18.84 2.43 -19.63
C ALA A 41 -19.65 3.50 -18.90
N ASN A 42 -19.43 3.67 -17.60
CA ASN A 42 -20.31 4.43 -16.73
C ASN A 42 -19.67 5.66 -16.09
N VAL A 43 -18.46 6.02 -16.51
CA VAL A 43 -17.77 7.26 -16.13
C VAL A 43 -17.41 7.99 -17.42
N LEU A 44 -18.01 9.15 -17.63
CA LEU A 44 -17.94 9.89 -18.89
C LEU A 44 -17.27 11.24 -18.68
N ASP A 45 -16.52 11.68 -19.69
CA ASP A 45 -15.89 12.99 -19.73
C ASP A 45 -16.56 13.86 -20.79
N PRO A 46 -17.40 14.83 -20.40
CA PRO A 46 -18.05 15.74 -21.34
C PRO A 46 -17.08 16.56 -22.19
N ALA A 47 -15.83 16.74 -21.74
CA ALA A 47 -14.82 17.47 -22.51
C ALA A 47 -14.33 16.67 -23.73
N LEU A 48 -14.46 15.34 -23.71
CA LEU A 48 -14.11 14.46 -24.83
C LEU A 48 -15.26 14.30 -25.84
N GLY A 49 -16.49 14.59 -25.41
CA GLY A 49 -17.70 14.51 -26.23
C GLY A 49 -18.90 13.96 -25.46
N GLU A 50 -20.07 14.05 -26.07
CA GLU A 50 -21.29 13.47 -25.49
C GLU A 50 -21.16 11.94 -25.43
N ASN A 51 -21.32 11.38 -24.22
CA ASN A 51 -21.23 9.94 -23.98
C ASN A 51 -19.88 9.31 -24.35
N VAL A 52 -18.77 10.04 -24.17
CA VAL A 52 -17.41 9.49 -24.30
C VAL A 52 -16.87 9.09 -22.92
N PRO A 53 -16.39 7.85 -22.73
CA PRO A 53 -15.80 7.45 -21.47
C PRO A 53 -14.51 8.18 -21.13
N LEU A 54 -14.28 8.34 -19.82
CA LEU A 54 -13.07 8.93 -19.30
C LEU A 54 -11.82 8.22 -19.84
N GLY A 55 -10.82 9.00 -20.25
CA GLY A 55 -9.54 8.49 -20.77
C GLY A 55 -9.66 7.79 -22.14
N ASN A 56 -10.69 8.10 -22.93
CA ASN A 56 -10.96 7.47 -24.22
C ASN A 56 -11.10 5.93 -24.16
N ALA A 57 -11.52 5.41 -23.00
CA ALA A 57 -11.85 3.99 -22.85
C ALA A 57 -13.07 3.60 -23.71
N LYS A 58 -13.23 2.31 -23.98
CA LYS A 58 -14.43 1.79 -24.66
C LYS A 58 -15.52 1.45 -23.64
N HIS A 59 -16.78 1.55 -24.04
CA HIS A 59 -17.88 1.07 -23.20
C HIS A 59 -17.89 -0.46 -23.13
N THR A 60 -17.79 -1.09 -24.31
CA THR A 60 -17.91 -2.53 -24.49
C THR A 60 -16.90 -3.05 -25.49
N HIS A 61 -16.70 -4.36 -25.49
CA HIS A 61 -15.88 -5.07 -26.46
C HIS A 61 -16.46 -6.44 -26.76
N MET A 62 -16.24 -6.97 -27.96
CA MET A 62 -16.70 -8.31 -28.35
C MET A 62 -15.48 -9.14 -28.71
N LEU A 63 -15.33 -10.28 -28.05
CA LEU A 63 -14.37 -11.32 -28.42
C LEU A 63 -15.08 -12.45 -29.14
N THR A 64 -14.37 -13.15 -30.02
CA THR A 64 -14.87 -14.36 -30.68
C THR A 64 -13.83 -15.45 -30.50
N THR A 65 -14.21 -16.54 -29.85
CA THR A 65 -13.34 -17.68 -29.60
C THR A 65 -13.08 -18.45 -30.90
N SER A 66 -12.08 -19.33 -30.89
CA SER A 66 -11.72 -20.17 -32.04
C SER A 66 -12.85 -21.12 -32.50
N ASN A 67 -13.75 -21.51 -31.59
CA ASN A 67 -14.94 -22.30 -31.90
C ASN A 67 -16.20 -21.45 -32.18
N GLY A 68 -16.05 -20.13 -32.34
CA GLY A 68 -17.10 -19.22 -32.80
C GLY A 68 -18.04 -18.68 -31.72
N ILE A 69 -17.78 -18.95 -30.43
CA ILE A 69 -18.55 -18.38 -29.31
C ILE A 69 -18.20 -16.90 -29.18
N LYS A 70 -19.22 -16.06 -29.12
CA LYS A 70 -19.08 -14.61 -28.96
C LYS A 70 -19.20 -14.20 -27.50
N ILE A 71 -18.18 -13.51 -26.99
CA ILE A 71 -18.14 -13.04 -25.60
C ILE A 71 -18.25 -11.52 -25.62
N GLY A 72 -19.35 -11.00 -25.09
CA GLY A 72 -19.56 -9.57 -24.89
C GLY A 72 -18.98 -9.12 -23.55
N LEU A 73 -18.17 -8.08 -23.58
CA LEU A 73 -17.49 -7.49 -22.44
C LEU A 73 -18.02 -6.08 -22.18
N ILE A 74 -18.23 -5.74 -20.90
CA ILE A 74 -18.57 -4.40 -20.43
C ILE A 74 -17.63 -4.02 -19.28
N GLY A 75 -17.16 -2.76 -19.24
CA GLY A 75 -16.35 -2.23 -18.14
C GLY A 75 -17.17 -1.33 -17.24
N LEU A 76 -17.13 -1.52 -15.91
CA LEU A 76 -17.86 -0.70 -14.95
C LEU A 76 -16.99 -0.29 -13.76
N GLY A 77 -17.02 0.99 -13.39
CA GLY A 77 -16.39 1.50 -12.16
C GLY A 77 -17.42 1.86 -11.09
N GLU A 78 -17.07 1.79 -9.82
CA GLU A 78 -17.95 2.30 -8.76
C GLU A 78 -17.87 3.83 -8.66
N ARG A 79 -18.85 4.44 -7.97
CA ARG A 79 -18.90 5.89 -7.82
C ARG A 79 -17.85 6.38 -6.84
N GLU A 80 -17.75 5.69 -5.71
CA GLU A 80 -16.84 5.99 -4.60
C GLU A 80 -15.38 5.89 -5.04
N TRP A 81 -15.11 5.09 -6.07
CA TRP A 81 -13.81 4.98 -6.70
C TRP A 81 -13.32 6.34 -7.27
N LEU A 82 -14.21 7.14 -7.88
CA LEU A 82 -13.86 8.48 -8.37
C LEU A 82 -13.35 9.38 -7.26
N GLU A 83 -13.79 9.12 -6.03
CA GLU A 83 -13.30 9.85 -4.88
C GLU A 83 -11.82 9.53 -4.64
N THR A 84 -11.37 8.31 -4.84
CA THR A 84 -9.98 7.95 -4.52
C THR A 84 -8.89 8.51 -5.45
N ILE A 85 -9.22 9.33 -6.46
CA ILE A 85 -8.28 9.81 -7.49
C ILE A 85 -8.05 11.34 -7.39
N ASN A 86 -6.77 11.75 -7.32
CA ASN A 86 -6.38 13.15 -7.15
C ASN A 86 -6.41 13.99 -8.44
N SER A 87 -6.30 13.35 -9.59
CA SER A 87 -5.95 13.95 -10.88
C SER A 87 -7.04 13.83 -11.94
N LEU A 88 -8.31 13.74 -11.49
CA LEU A 88 -9.46 13.76 -12.38
C LEU A 88 -9.77 15.17 -12.88
N PRO A 89 -10.30 15.32 -14.11
CA PRO A 89 -10.81 16.58 -14.59
C PRO A 89 -12.15 16.93 -13.91
N PRO A 90 -12.56 18.21 -13.89
CA PRO A 90 -13.86 18.60 -13.35
C PRO A 90 -15.02 18.11 -14.24
N ASN A 91 -16.23 18.08 -13.68
CA ASN A 91 -17.49 17.79 -14.40
C ASN A 91 -17.61 16.38 -15.00
N ILE A 92 -16.97 15.38 -14.40
CA ILE A 92 -17.18 13.97 -14.75
C ILE A 92 -18.64 13.57 -14.52
N ILE A 93 -19.21 12.83 -15.48
CA ILE A 93 -20.56 12.28 -15.36
C ILE A 93 -20.44 10.82 -14.93
N TYR A 94 -21.04 10.50 -13.79
CA TYR A 94 -21.19 9.12 -13.34
C TYR A 94 -22.60 8.61 -13.65
N LYS A 95 -22.68 7.50 -14.37
CA LYS A 95 -23.90 6.71 -14.55
C LYS A 95 -23.89 5.53 -13.58
N SER A 96 -25.06 5.19 -13.05
CA SER A 96 -25.22 4.02 -12.18
C SER A 96 -24.77 2.76 -12.93
N ALA A 97 -23.81 2.02 -12.36
CA ALA A 97 -23.31 0.78 -12.95
C ALA A 97 -24.44 -0.20 -13.35
N SER A 98 -25.45 -0.37 -12.49
CA SER A 98 -26.60 -1.24 -12.79
C SER A 98 -27.48 -0.74 -13.94
N GLU A 99 -27.63 0.58 -14.08
CA GLU A 99 -28.44 1.14 -15.17
C GLU A 99 -27.68 1.09 -16.49
N THR A 100 -26.38 1.38 -16.47
CA THR A 100 -25.49 1.19 -17.63
C THR A 100 -25.45 -0.27 -18.09
N ALA A 101 -25.40 -1.23 -17.15
CA ALA A 101 -25.47 -2.65 -17.49
C ALA A 101 -26.82 -3.02 -18.16
N LYS A 102 -27.95 -2.54 -17.61
CA LYS A 102 -29.28 -2.75 -18.20
C LYS A 102 -29.44 -2.13 -19.59
N GLU A 103 -28.73 -1.04 -19.86
CA GLU A 103 -28.72 -0.39 -21.17
C GLU A 103 -27.87 -1.15 -22.20
N LEU A 104 -26.63 -1.50 -21.84
CA LEU A 104 -25.63 -1.98 -22.80
C LEU A 104 -25.63 -3.49 -23.01
N VAL A 105 -25.99 -4.28 -22.00
CA VAL A 105 -25.98 -5.75 -22.15
C VAL A 105 -27.00 -6.25 -23.17
N PRO A 106 -28.25 -5.74 -23.24
CA PRO A 106 -29.18 -6.11 -24.31
C PRO A 106 -28.64 -5.79 -25.71
N GLN A 107 -27.87 -4.70 -25.86
CA GLN A 107 -27.24 -4.34 -27.13
C GLN A 107 -26.15 -5.33 -27.51
N LEU A 108 -25.31 -5.77 -26.56
CA LEU A 108 -24.32 -6.83 -26.79
C LEU A 108 -24.98 -8.16 -27.18
N ARG A 109 -26.09 -8.53 -26.53
CA ARG A 109 -26.88 -9.71 -26.90
C ARG A 109 -27.45 -9.57 -28.31
N ALA A 110 -27.97 -8.41 -28.68
CA ALA A 110 -28.47 -8.14 -30.03
C ALA A 110 -27.36 -8.20 -31.11
N GLN A 111 -26.12 -7.87 -30.75
CA GLN A 111 -24.92 -8.03 -31.59
C GLN A 111 -24.45 -9.50 -31.68
N GLY A 112 -25.09 -10.40 -30.93
CA GLY A 112 -24.85 -11.84 -30.95
C GLY A 112 -23.94 -12.35 -29.85
N ALA A 113 -23.74 -11.63 -28.74
CA ALA A 113 -22.98 -12.16 -27.60
C ALA A 113 -23.68 -13.39 -26.99
N ASP A 114 -22.97 -14.50 -26.95
CA ASP A 114 -23.38 -15.76 -26.34
C ASP A 114 -23.14 -15.77 -24.82
N ILE A 115 -22.06 -15.14 -24.37
CA ILE A 115 -21.69 -14.95 -22.96
C ILE A 115 -21.48 -13.46 -22.70
N ILE A 116 -21.90 -12.95 -21.54
CA ILE A 116 -21.65 -11.58 -21.09
C ILE A 116 -20.79 -11.61 -19.84
N ILE A 117 -19.63 -10.96 -19.94
CA ILE A 117 -18.68 -10.78 -18.84
C ILE A 117 -18.63 -9.29 -18.51
N CYS A 118 -18.89 -8.95 -17.25
CA CYS A 118 -18.63 -7.62 -16.72
C CYS A 118 -17.25 -7.59 -16.08
N LEU A 119 -16.37 -6.74 -16.57
CA LEU A 119 -15.14 -6.39 -15.88
C LEU A 119 -15.47 -5.19 -14.98
N SER A 120 -15.41 -5.34 -13.67
CA SER A 120 -15.74 -4.27 -12.74
C SER A 120 -14.56 -3.87 -11.87
N HIS A 121 -14.45 -2.58 -11.59
CA HIS A 121 -13.55 -2.03 -10.57
C HIS A 121 -14.40 -1.43 -9.45
N GLN A 122 -15.01 -2.32 -8.66
CA GLN A 122 -15.95 -2.02 -7.59
C GLN A 122 -15.62 -2.86 -6.36
N ARG A 123 -16.04 -2.42 -5.18
CA ARG A 123 -16.01 -3.27 -3.97
C ARG A 123 -17.08 -4.36 -4.03
N GLU A 124 -16.89 -5.42 -3.26
CA GLU A 124 -17.79 -6.57 -3.12
C GLU A 124 -19.24 -6.15 -2.91
N PRO A 125 -19.57 -5.24 -1.98
CA PRO A 125 -20.97 -4.89 -1.76
C PRO A 125 -21.62 -4.26 -3.00
N ASN A 126 -20.84 -3.53 -3.79
CA ASN A 126 -21.30 -2.88 -5.02
C ASN A 126 -21.40 -3.87 -6.19
N ASP A 127 -20.49 -4.85 -6.29
CA ASP A 127 -20.61 -5.96 -7.26
C ASP A 127 -21.80 -6.88 -6.94
N ASN A 128 -21.99 -7.22 -5.67
CA ASN A 128 -23.14 -8.02 -5.22
C ASN A 128 -24.45 -7.28 -5.53
N LYS A 129 -24.52 -5.99 -5.22
CA LYS A 129 -25.67 -5.12 -5.54
C LYS A 129 -25.90 -5.01 -7.05
N LEU A 130 -24.84 -4.97 -7.85
CA LEU A 130 -24.93 -4.98 -9.31
C LEU A 130 -25.61 -6.28 -9.77
N ALA A 131 -25.10 -7.44 -9.36
CA ALA A 131 -25.69 -8.74 -9.66
C ALA A 131 -27.17 -8.83 -9.23
N GLU A 132 -27.50 -8.37 -8.02
CA GLU A 132 -28.87 -8.36 -7.50
C GLU A 132 -29.84 -7.50 -8.32
N LYS A 133 -29.37 -6.34 -8.80
CA LYS A 133 -30.19 -5.37 -9.55
C LYS A 133 -30.31 -5.71 -11.03
N THR A 134 -29.36 -6.46 -11.57
CA THR A 134 -29.38 -6.91 -12.97
C THR A 134 -30.01 -8.28 -13.15
N ASP A 135 -30.20 -9.05 -12.07
CA ASP A 135 -31.01 -10.28 -12.04
C ASP A 135 -30.67 -11.28 -13.16
N GLY A 136 -29.38 -11.67 -13.22
CA GLY A 136 -28.92 -12.66 -14.21
C GLY A 136 -28.71 -12.12 -15.63
N LEU A 137 -28.74 -10.80 -15.83
CA LEU A 137 -28.46 -10.17 -17.14
C LEU A 137 -27.05 -10.49 -17.67
N MET A 138 -26.09 -10.67 -16.76
CA MET A 138 -24.69 -10.98 -17.04
C MET A 138 -24.37 -12.36 -16.47
N ASP A 139 -23.53 -13.13 -17.16
CA ASP A 139 -23.20 -14.49 -16.73
C ASP A 139 -22.17 -14.46 -15.60
N ILE A 140 -21.19 -13.55 -15.68
CA ILE A 140 -20.15 -13.38 -14.67
C ILE A 140 -19.68 -11.92 -14.55
N ILE A 141 -19.44 -11.48 -13.31
CA ILE A 141 -18.76 -10.25 -12.94
C ILE A 141 -17.37 -10.64 -12.44
N LEU A 142 -16.35 -10.09 -13.08
CA LEU A 142 -14.94 -10.18 -12.69
C LEU A 142 -14.57 -8.85 -12.01
N GLY A 143 -14.61 -8.87 -10.68
CA GLY A 143 -14.43 -7.69 -9.83
C GLY A 143 -12.99 -7.42 -9.43
N GLY A 144 -12.76 -6.21 -8.90
CA GLY A 144 -11.46 -5.68 -8.49
C GLY A 144 -11.52 -4.94 -7.14
N HIS A 145 -10.59 -4.00 -6.93
CA HIS A 145 -10.53 -3.04 -5.79
C HIS A 145 -10.27 -3.60 -4.38
N ASP A 146 -10.93 -4.68 -3.94
CA ASP A 146 -10.82 -5.15 -2.54
C ASP A 146 -9.57 -6.01 -2.22
N HIS A 147 -8.76 -6.37 -3.22
CA HIS A 147 -7.49 -7.09 -3.07
C HIS A 147 -7.58 -8.46 -2.34
N TYR A 148 -8.74 -9.11 -2.33
CA TYR A 148 -8.88 -10.49 -1.83
C TYR A 148 -9.56 -11.43 -2.82
N TYR A 149 -9.32 -12.73 -2.63
CA TYR A 149 -9.96 -13.76 -3.43
C TYR A 149 -11.34 -14.08 -2.86
N GLY A 150 -12.37 -14.04 -3.71
CA GLY A 150 -13.74 -14.34 -3.30
C GLY A 150 -14.62 -14.73 -4.48
N HIS A 151 -15.53 -15.66 -4.24
CA HIS A 151 -16.51 -16.11 -5.23
C HIS A 151 -17.89 -16.22 -4.58
N SER A 152 -18.89 -15.63 -5.22
CA SER A 152 -20.29 -15.78 -4.87
C SER A 152 -21.13 -16.01 -6.12
N PHE A 153 -22.34 -16.56 -5.94
CA PHE A 153 -23.30 -16.74 -7.01
C PHE A 153 -24.61 -16.06 -6.61
N ILE A 154 -24.98 -15.00 -7.30
CA ILE A 154 -26.04 -14.08 -6.90
C ILE A 154 -27.00 -13.93 -8.08
N LYS A 155 -28.25 -14.35 -7.87
CA LYS A 155 -29.34 -14.26 -8.86
C LYS A 155 -28.96 -14.72 -10.28
N GLY A 156 -28.20 -15.81 -10.40
CA GLY A 156 -27.80 -16.35 -11.70
C GLY A 156 -26.51 -15.78 -12.28
N THR A 157 -25.85 -14.84 -11.60
CA THR A 157 -24.57 -14.26 -12.00
C THR A 157 -23.46 -14.72 -11.05
N HIS A 158 -22.32 -15.18 -11.60
CA HIS A 158 -21.11 -15.39 -10.81
C HIS A 158 -20.46 -14.04 -10.48
N VAL A 159 -20.02 -13.84 -9.25
CA VAL A 159 -19.22 -12.65 -8.84
C VAL A 159 -17.89 -13.17 -8.32
N LEU A 160 -16.82 -12.89 -9.06
CA LEU A 160 -15.49 -13.46 -8.83
C LEU A 160 -14.44 -12.35 -8.68
N ARG A 161 -13.59 -12.48 -7.67
CA ARG A 161 -12.40 -11.66 -7.45
C ARG A 161 -11.19 -12.55 -7.25
N SER A 162 -10.08 -12.17 -7.87
CA SER A 162 -8.86 -12.98 -7.94
C SER A 162 -7.73 -12.44 -7.06
N GLY A 163 -8.02 -11.71 -5.98
CA GLY A 163 -6.99 -11.13 -5.12
C GLY A 163 -6.25 -9.95 -5.74
N SER A 164 -4.96 -9.80 -5.44
CA SER A 164 -4.08 -8.72 -5.92
C SER A 164 -2.69 -9.26 -6.31
N ASP A 165 -1.92 -8.44 -7.04
CA ASP A 165 -0.52 -8.70 -7.41
C ASP A 165 -0.26 -10.04 -8.12
N PHE A 166 -1.26 -10.59 -8.81
CA PHE A 166 -1.19 -11.94 -9.39
C PHE A 166 -0.83 -13.05 -8.39
N LYS A 167 -1.05 -12.84 -7.07
CA LYS A 167 -0.84 -13.88 -6.05
C LYS A 167 -1.80 -15.06 -6.26
N GLN A 168 -2.99 -14.78 -6.80
CA GLN A 168 -3.97 -15.75 -7.23
C GLN A 168 -4.40 -15.47 -8.67
N LEU A 169 -4.66 -16.53 -9.42
CA LEU A 169 -5.20 -16.51 -10.78
C LEU A 169 -6.42 -17.42 -10.83
N SER A 170 -7.51 -16.96 -11.45
CA SER A 170 -8.70 -17.77 -11.66
C SER A 170 -8.70 -18.36 -13.06
N TYR A 171 -8.77 -19.69 -13.16
CA TYR A 171 -9.05 -20.41 -14.39
C TYR A 171 -10.55 -20.65 -14.48
N ILE A 172 -11.16 -20.21 -15.58
CA ILE A 172 -12.60 -20.31 -15.77
C ILE A 172 -12.85 -21.14 -17.01
N GLU A 173 -13.40 -22.33 -16.83
CA GLU A 173 -13.88 -23.16 -17.93
C GLU A 173 -15.39 -23.00 -18.06
N VAL A 174 -15.86 -22.72 -19.27
CA VAL A 174 -17.27 -22.44 -19.54
C VAL A 174 -17.79 -23.41 -20.59
N ARG A 175 -18.88 -24.11 -20.28
CA ARG A 175 -19.49 -25.11 -21.16
C ARG A 175 -20.97 -24.82 -21.35
N LYS A 176 -21.48 -24.98 -22.56
CA LYS A 176 -22.91 -24.77 -22.81
C LYS A 176 -23.71 -25.90 -22.19
N LYS A 177 -24.81 -25.59 -21.50
CA LYS A 177 -25.71 -26.61 -20.96
C LYS A 177 -26.41 -27.39 -22.05
N GLU A 178 -26.48 -28.70 -21.87
CA GLU A 178 -27.18 -29.63 -22.77
C GLU A 178 -28.70 -29.70 -22.50
N ASP A 179 -29.19 -29.03 -21.45
CA ASP A 179 -30.59 -29.03 -21.02
C ASP A 179 -31.54 -28.16 -21.88
N GLY A 180 -31.02 -27.55 -22.94
CA GLY A 180 -31.79 -26.67 -23.83
C GLY A 180 -32.12 -25.29 -23.24
N SER A 181 -31.66 -24.98 -22.01
CA SER A 181 -31.89 -23.68 -21.36
C SER A 181 -31.16 -22.50 -22.02
N GLY A 182 -30.16 -22.79 -22.85
CA GLY A 182 -29.27 -21.79 -23.44
C GLY A 182 -28.29 -21.17 -22.46
N LYS A 183 -28.20 -21.69 -21.22
CA LYS A 183 -27.29 -21.23 -20.17
C LYS A 183 -25.93 -21.94 -20.23
N TRP A 184 -25.00 -21.46 -19.42
CA TRP A 184 -23.63 -21.96 -19.33
C TRP A 184 -23.35 -22.56 -17.95
N ASP A 185 -22.54 -23.61 -17.92
CA ASP A 185 -21.88 -24.14 -16.72
C ASP A 185 -20.49 -23.52 -16.60
N PHE A 186 -20.14 -23.09 -15.38
CA PHE A 186 -18.87 -22.47 -15.05
C PHE A 186 -18.12 -23.32 -14.03
N ASP A 187 -16.92 -23.78 -14.40
CA ASP A 187 -15.95 -24.31 -13.45
C ASP A 187 -14.91 -23.22 -13.18
N ILE A 188 -14.87 -22.72 -11.94
CA ILE A 188 -13.93 -21.69 -11.52
C ILE A 188 -12.89 -22.31 -10.59
N LEU A 189 -11.64 -22.32 -11.03
CA LEU A 189 -10.52 -22.91 -10.32
C LEU A 189 -9.53 -21.85 -9.90
N ARG A 190 -9.29 -21.73 -8.59
CA ARG A 190 -8.24 -20.89 -8.04
C ARG A 190 -6.87 -21.55 -8.25
N ARG A 191 -5.91 -20.80 -8.77
CA ARG A 191 -4.49 -21.17 -8.80
C ARG A 191 -3.67 -20.12 -8.06
N ASP A 192 -3.04 -20.55 -6.96
CA ASP A 192 -2.06 -19.72 -6.28
C ASP A 192 -0.76 -19.70 -7.09
N ILE A 193 -0.22 -18.50 -7.31
CA ILE A 193 1.06 -18.34 -8.00
C ILE A 193 2.18 -18.49 -6.98
N VAL A 194 3.02 -19.50 -7.18
CA VAL A 194 4.06 -19.93 -6.25
C VAL A 194 5.37 -20.15 -7.00
N SER A 195 6.50 -20.07 -6.29
CA SER A 195 7.84 -20.19 -6.87
C SER A 195 8.16 -21.52 -7.54
N SER A 196 7.35 -22.56 -7.33
CA SER A 196 7.51 -23.85 -8.03
C SER A 196 6.95 -23.83 -9.45
N ILE A 197 6.22 -22.79 -9.85
CA ILE A 197 5.76 -22.61 -11.23
C ILE A 197 6.93 -22.07 -12.04
N THR A 198 7.33 -22.79 -13.09
CA THR A 198 8.41 -22.37 -13.99
C THR A 198 8.10 -21.01 -14.62
N GLU A 199 9.06 -20.10 -14.51
CA GLU A 199 8.97 -18.77 -15.11
C GLU A 199 9.16 -18.83 -16.63
N ASP A 200 8.37 -18.04 -17.36
CA ASP A 200 8.56 -17.84 -18.79
C ASP A 200 9.82 -17.02 -19.04
N GLN A 201 10.81 -17.64 -19.70
CA GLN A 201 12.15 -17.06 -19.84
C GLN A 201 12.16 -15.77 -20.69
N GLU A 202 11.29 -15.67 -21.69
CA GLU A 202 11.19 -14.47 -22.51
C GLU A 202 10.60 -13.29 -21.73
N THR A 203 9.56 -13.54 -20.93
CA THR A 203 8.93 -12.53 -20.06
C THR A 203 9.82 -12.14 -18.90
N LEU A 204 10.57 -13.10 -18.33
CA LEU A 204 11.58 -12.84 -17.31
C LEU A 204 12.65 -11.88 -17.86
N LYS A 205 13.23 -12.20 -19.02
CA LYS A 205 14.23 -11.35 -19.67
C LYS A 205 13.69 -9.94 -19.96
N LEU A 206 12.47 -9.83 -20.48
CA LEU A 206 11.83 -8.53 -20.71
C LEU A 206 11.65 -7.74 -19.40
N THR A 207 11.28 -8.42 -18.32
CA THR A 207 11.15 -7.80 -16.99
C THR A 207 12.50 -7.33 -16.48
N GLU A 208 13.55 -8.13 -16.63
CA GLU A 208 14.93 -7.77 -16.27
C GLU A 208 15.43 -6.58 -17.07
N ASP A 209 15.25 -6.57 -18.39
CA ASP A 209 15.67 -5.46 -19.26
C ASP A 209 15.01 -4.14 -18.84
N LEU A 210 13.71 -4.18 -18.50
CA LEU A 210 12.95 -3.01 -18.05
C LEU A 210 13.32 -2.54 -16.64
N THR A 211 13.73 -3.47 -15.77
CA THR A 211 13.97 -3.18 -14.35
C THR A 211 15.45 -3.01 -14.00
N SER A 212 16.38 -3.51 -14.82
CA SER A 212 17.83 -3.50 -14.58
C SER A 212 18.35 -2.14 -14.13
N LYS A 213 17.99 -1.08 -14.86
CA LYS A 213 18.37 0.31 -14.55
C LYS A 213 17.84 0.83 -13.21
N LEU A 214 16.77 0.22 -12.69
CA LEU A 214 16.15 0.56 -11.41
C LEU A 214 16.58 -0.39 -10.30
N LYS A 215 16.99 -1.63 -10.61
CA LYS A 215 17.31 -2.67 -9.62
C LYS A 215 18.37 -2.18 -8.65
N HIS A 216 19.47 -1.62 -9.15
CA HIS A 216 20.57 -1.15 -8.31
C HIS A 216 20.12 -0.05 -7.34
N SER A 217 19.52 1.04 -7.84
CA SER A 217 19.09 2.17 -7.00
C SER A 217 17.99 1.77 -6.00
N LEU A 218 17.08 0.88 -6.40
CA LEU A 218 16.00 0.40 -5.55
C LEU A 218 16.46 -0.64 -4.51
N ALA A 219 17.52 -1.40 -4.79
CA ALA A 219 18.06 -2.41 -3.87
C ALA A 219 18.86 -1.81 -2.71
N LYS A 220 19.33 -0.56 -2.82
CA LYS A 220 20.10 0.12 -1.77
C LYS A 220 19.34 0.10 -0.43
N SER A 221 20.00 -0.40 0.61
CA SER A 221 19.49 -0.38 1.98
C SER A 221 19.54 1.04 2.53
N VAL A 222 18.39 1.54 3.01
CA VAL A 222 18.31 2.84 3.68
C VAL A 222 18.44 2.68 5.19
N GLY A 223 17.93 1.59 5.76
CA GLY A 223 17.86 1.37 7.21
C GLY A 223 17.55 -0.07 7.57
N TRP A 224 17.35 -0.35 8.87
CA TRP A 224 17.07 -1.70 9.38
C TRP A 224 15.94 -1.67 10.39
N THR A 225 15.10 -2.71 10.37
CA THR A 225 14.05 -2.96 11.37
C THR A 225 14.25 -4.29 12.08
N ALA A 226 14.11 -4.30 13.40
CA ALA A 226 14.09 -5.50 14.24
C ALA A 226 12.70 -6.14 14.28
N SER A 227 11.65 -5.35 14.06
CA SER A 227 10.26 -5.82 14.10
C SER A 227 9.66 -5.92 12.69
N PRO A 228 8.78 -6.90 12.43
CA PRO A 228 8.02 -6.93 11.19
C PRO A 228 7.14 -5.67 11.09
N LEU A 229 7.11 -5.00 9.94
CA LEU A 229 6.28 -3.81 9.71
C LEU A 229 5.04 -4.19 8.90
N ASP A 230 3.84 -4.02 9.48
CA ASP A 230 2.59 -4.47 8.88
C ASP A 230 1.95 -3.37 8.00
N ALA A 231 2.20 -3.42 6.70
CA ALA A 231 1.66 -2.50 5.71
C ALA A 231 0.52 -3.12 4.88
N ARG A 232 -0.11 -4.20 5.36
CA ARG A 232 -1.21 -4.88 4.65
C ARG A 232 -2.41 -3.96 4.48
N PHE A 233 -3.03 -3.97 3.30
CA PHE A 233 -4.21 -3.15 2.98
C PHE A 233 -5.31 -3.29 4.04
N THR A 234 -5.65 -4.54 4.39
CA THR A 234 -6.70 -4.85 5.37
C THR A 234 -6.36 -4.40 6.79
N THR A 235 -5.07 -4.31 7.15
CA THR A 235 -4.66 -3.92 8.50
C THR A 235 -4.67 -2.41 8.64
N VAL A 236 -3.96 -1.70 7.75
CA VAL A 236 -3.81 -0.25 7.86
C VAL A 236 -5.15 0.49 7.75
N ARG A 237 -6.15 -0.09 7.05
CA ARG A 237 -7.47 0.53 6.86
C ARG A 237 -8.54 0.14 7.89
N MET A 238 -8.20 -0.73 8.85
CA MET A 238 -9.16 -1.24 9.83
C MET A 238 -8.70 -1.11 11.28
N LYS A 239 -7.40 -0.98 11.52
CA LYS A 239 -6.81 -0.92 12.86
C LYS A 239 -5.45 -0.23 12.85
N GLU A 240 -4.91 -0.02 14.05
CA GLU A 240 -3.54 0.46 14.23
C GLU A 240 -2.53 -0.49 13.58
N SER A 241 -1.56 0.11 12.90
CA SER A 241 -0.40 -0.57 12.33
C SER A 241 0.88 0.05 12.89
N ASN A 242 1.89 -0.78 13.16
CA ASN A 242 3.20 -0.27 13.56
C ASN A 242 3.93 0.46 12.41
N MET A 243 3.61 0.18 11.14
CA MET A 243 4.05 0.98 9.99
C MET A 243 3.39 2.37 10.03
N GLY A 244 2.09 2.42 10.32
CA GLY A 244 1.35 3.67 10.49
C GLY A 244 1.91 4.53 11.62
N ASN A 245 2.13 3.92 12.80
CA ASN A 245 2.74 4.58 13.95
C ASN A 245 4.11 5.17 13.61
N PHE A 246 5.00 4.36 13.02
CA PHE A 246 6.35 4.79 12.67
C PHE A 246 6.35 6.02 11.75
N VAL A 247 5.57 5.98 10.67
CA VAL A 247 5.54 7.08 9.70
C VAL A 247 4.92 8.33 10.31
N CYS A 248 3.82 8.21 11.05
CA CYS A 248 3.22 9.33 11.73
C CYS A 248 4.17 9.94 12.80
N ASP A 249 4.95 9.12 13.50
CA ASP A 249 5.95 9.59 14.46
C ASP A 249 7.06 10.38 13.75
N VAL A 250 7.58 9.89 12.62
CA VAL A 250 8.56 10.62 11.80
C VAL A 250 7.99 11.95 11.32
N MET A 251 6.76 11.97 10.81
CA MET A 251 6.07 13.20 10.39
C MET A 251 5.95 14.22 11.53
N ARG A 252 5.47 13.77 12.70
CA ARG A 252 5.31 14.61 13.90
C ARG A 252 6.64 15.19 14.35
N HIS A 253 7.67 14.35 14.46
CA HIS A 253 8.99 14.77 14.95
C HIS A 253 9.71 15.71 14.00
N TYR A 254 9.60 15.50 12.69
CA TYR A 254 10.25 16.38 11.70
C TYR A 254 9.77 17.82 11.79
N HIS A 255 8.47 18.04 11.98
CA HIS A 255 7.88 19.38 12.12
C HIS A 255 7.79 19.85 13.59
N ASN A 256 8.23 19.04 14.55
CA ASN A 256 8.00 19.27 15.99
C ASN A 256 6.53 19.61 16.29
N ALA A 257 5.62 18.85 15.68
CA ALA A 257 4.17 19.01 15.80
C ALA A 257 3.63 18.43 17.11
N ASP A 258 2.49 18.95 17.59
CA ASP A 258 1.76 18.37 18.72
C ASP A 258 1.29 16.95 18.39
N CYS A 259 0.80 16.73 17.17
CA CYS A 259 0.33 15.43 16.70
C CYS A 259 0.52 15.24 15.18
N ALA A 260 0.34 14.00 14.71
CA ALA A 260 0.25 13.71 13.28
C ALA A 260 -0.95 12.82 12.97
N LEU A 261 -1.52 13.02 11.79
CA LEU A 261 -2.63 12.24 11.26
C LEU A 261 -2.42 11.99 9.77
N MET A 262 -2.52 10.74 9.35
CA MET A 262 -2.38 10.29 7.97
C MET A 262 -3.50 9.32 7.61
N ALA A 263 -4.16 9.56 6.48
CA ALA A 263 -5.11 8.61 5.91
C ALA A 263 -4.39 7.31 5.51
N ALA A 264 -4.89 6.15 5.94
CA ALA A 264 -4.32 4.83 5.70
C ALA A 264 -4.16 4.47 4.22
N GLY A 265 -4.95 5.09 3.33
CA GLY A 265 -4.81 4.99 1.88
C GLY A 265 -3.43 5.38 1.36
N THR A 266 -2.67 6.15 2.15
CA THR A 266 -1.28 6.55 1.88
C THR A 266 -0.30 5.37 1.93
N ILE A 267 -0.59 4.33 2.72
CA ILE A 267 0.26 3.15 2.88
C ILE A 267 -0.15 2.10 1.85
N ARG A 268 0.75 1.82 0.89
CA ARG A 268 0.48 0.98 -0.30
C ARG A 268 1.26 -0.34 -0.35
N GLY A 269 1.99 -0.67 0.70
CA GLY A 269 2.89 -1.83 0.70
C GLY A 269 2.20 -3.18 0.51
N ASP A 270 0.94 -3.32 0.95
CA ASP A 270 0.10 -4.53 0.93
C ASP A 270 0.81 -5.83 1.34
N GLN A 271 1.72 -5.72 2.30
CA GLN A 271 2.55 -6.81 2.78
C GLN A 271 3.06 -6.55 4.20
N ILE A 272 3.70 -7.57 4.77
CA ILE A 272 4.47 -7.43 6.00
C ILE A 272 5.95 -7.39 5.59
N TYR A 273 6.62 -6.27 5.86
CA TYR A 273 8.06 -6.15 5.68
C TYR A 273 8.75 -6.90 6.83
N PRO A 274 9.57 -7.93 6.56
CA PRO A 274 10.19 -8.72 7.61
C PRO A 274 11.29 -7.93 8.34
N PRO A 275 11.66 -8.36 9.57
CA PRO A 275 12.88 -7.89 10.22
C PRO A 275 14.10 -8.04 9.32
N GLY A 276 14.88 -6.98 9.16
CA GLY A 276 16.00 -6.91 8.24
C GLY A 276 16.20 -5.51 7.64
N ALA A 277 16.89 -5.46 6.51
CA ALA A 277 17.13 -4.24 5.78
C ALA A 277 15.82 -3.69 5.17
N ILE A 278 15.63 -2.39 5.30
CA ILE A 278 14.61 -1.60 4.59
C ILE A 278 15.32 -0.98 3.39
N ARG A 279 14.83 -1.26 2.19
CA ARG A 279 15.43 -0.80 0.92
C ARG A 279 14.69 0.41 0.37
N VAL A 280 15.33 1.13 -0.56
CA VAL A 280 14.66 2.22 -1.32
C VAL A 280 13.39 1.70 -1.99
N ARG A 281 13.43 0.49 -2.58
CA ARG A 281 12.26 -0.20 -3.16
C ARG A 281 11.10 -0.30 -2.18
N ASP A 282 11.39 -0.64 -0.92
CA ASP A 282 10.36 -0.88 0.09
C ASP A 282 9.65 0.42 0.43
N ILE A 283 10.40 1.52 0.59
CA ILE A 283 9.83 2.87 0.79
C ILE A 283 9.02 3.30 -0.43
N THR A 284 9.57 3.18 -1.64
CA THR A 284 8.90 3.61 -2.87
C THR A 284 7.61 2.82 -3.12
N ASN A 285 7.63 1.50 -2.92
CA ASN A 285 6.44 0.65 -3.05
C ASN A 285 5.40 0.97 -1.96
N CYS A 286 5.85 1.25 -0.73
CA CYS A 286 4.96 1.53 0.38
C CYS A 286 4.34 2.95 0.30
N PHE A 287 5.07 3.93 -0.24
CA PHE A 287 4.66 5.33 -0.33
C PHE A 287 4.89 5.89 -1.76
N PRO A 288 4.11 5.44 -2.76
CA PRO A 288 4.35 5.77 -4.16
C PRO A 288 3.89 7.19 -4.55
N PHE A 289 3.09 7.85 -3.71
CA PHE A 289 2.48 9.13 -4.02
C PHE A 289 3.44 10.30 -3.78
N GLU A 290 3.47 11.23 -4.72
CA GLU A 290 4.28 12.46 -4.69
C GLU A 290 3.60 13.62 -3.93
N ASP A 291 2.68 13.30 -3.02
CA ASP A 291 1.99 14.30 -2.21
C ASP A 291 2.78 14.58 -0.91
N PRO A 292 3.15 15.85 -0.66
CA PRO A 292 4.04 16.23 0.43
C PRO A 292 3.33 16.20 1.79
N VAL A 293 4.13 16.10 2.84
CA VAL A 293 3.70 16.39 4.21
C VAL A 293 3.69 17.90 4.40
N ILE A 294 2.55 18.40 4.88
CA ILE A 294 2.30 19.78 5.25
C ILE A 294 2.20 19.90 6.77
N PHE A 295 2.31 21.14 7.25
CA PHE A 295 2.21 21.46 8.67
C PHE A 295 1.16 22.55 8.86
N ILE A 296 0.10 22.23 9.60
CA ILE A 296 -1.06 23.10 9.76
C ILE A 296 -1.40 23.30 11.23
N ARG A 297 -2.10 24.38 11.55
CA ARG A 297 -2.68 24.62 12.87
C ARG A 297 -4.20 24.49 12.79
N VAL A 298 -4.74 23.61 13.62
CA VAL A 298 -6.16 23.25 13.66
C VAL A 298 -6.70 23.35 15.09
N THR A 299 -8.00 23.58 15.25
CA THR A 299 -8.66 23.50 16.55
C THR A 299 -8.88 22.04 16.97
N GLY A 300 -9.08 21.78 18.25
CA GLY A 300 -9.43 20.44 18.72
C GLY A 300 -10.72 19.92 18.09
N GLN A 301 -11.69 20.81 17.82
CA GLN A 301 -12.92 20.41 17.10
C GLN A 301 -12.61 19.93 15.67
N GLN A 302 -11.75 20.63 14.93
CA GLN A 302 -11.35 20.19 13.58
C GLN A 302 -10.65 18.83 13.59
N LEU A 303 -9.82 18.58 14.60
CA LEU A 303 -9.16 17.29 14.79
C LEU A 303 -10.16 16.18 15.13
N TRP A 304 -11.14 16.47 16.00
CA TRP A 304 -12.22 15.53 16.32
C TRP A 304 -13.03 15.17 15.07
N ASP A 305 -13.43 16.17 14.29
CA ASP A 305 -14.21 15.99 13.06
C ASP A 305 -13.42 15.18 12.01
N ALA A 306 -12.10 15.35 11.95
CA ALA A 306 -11.23 14.56 11.10
C ALA A 306 -11.21 13.07 11.51
N LEU A 307 -11.17 12.78 12.81
CA LEU A 307 -11.25 11.42 13.33
C LEU A 307 -12.62 10.79 13.05
N GLU A 308 -13.71 11.52 13.28
CA GLU A 308 -15.09 11.10 12.98
C GLU A 308 -15.26 10.75 11.50
N ASN A 309 -14.77 11.62 10.61
CA ASN A 309 -14.76 11.33 9.18
C ASN A 309 -13.95 10.07 8.87
N GLY A 310 -12.77 9.91 9.48
CA GLY A 310 -11.90 8.78 9.22
C GLY A 310 -12.53 7.42 9.56
N VAL A 311 -13.39 7.36 10.58
CA VAL A 311 -14.12 6.13 10.97
C VAL A 311 -15.53 6.03 10.40
N SER A 312 -16.01 7.05 9.66
CA SER A 312 -17.40 7.18 9.19
C SER A 312 -17.88 6.04 8.29
N GLN A 313 -17.00 5.48 7.46
CA GLN A 313 -17.30 4.41 6.49
C GLN A 313 -16.86 3.03 6.96
N TYR A 314 -16.32 2.89 8.18
CA TYR A 314 -15.99 1.59 8.73
C TYR A 314 -17.22 0.66 8.72
N PRO A 315 -17.12 -0.62 8.30
CA PRO A 315 -15.91 -1.40 7.99
C PRO A 315 -15.53 -1.48 6.50
N ALA A 316 -15.93 -0.52 5.65
CA ALA A 316 -15.75 -0.58 4.18
C ALA A 316 -14.27 -0.50 3.67
N GLN A 317 -13.28 -0.63 4.54
CA GLN A 317 -11.83 -0.58 4.23
C GLN A 317 -11.45 0.63 3.36
N GLU A 318 -12.02 1.79 3.69
CA GLU A 318 -11.75 3.05 3.01
C GLU A 318 -10.36 3.59 3.32
N GLY A 319 -9.77 4.31 2.36
CA GLY A 319 -8.46 4.94 2.53
C GLY A 319 -8.43 5.98 3.65
N ARG A 320 -9.58 6.56 4.00
CA ARG A 320 -9.75 7.58 5.03
C ARG A 320 -9.53 7.11 6.48
N PHE A 321 -9.34 5.81 6.74
CA PHE A 321 -9.09 5.37 8.11
C PHE A 321 -7.80 6.04 8.67
N PRO A 322 -7.82 6.68 9.86
CA PRO A 322 -6.70 7.50 10.30
C PRO A 322 -5.62 6.67 11.02
N GLN A 323 -4.38 6.76 10.55
CA GLN A 323 -3.18 6.39 11.31
C GLN A 323 -2.64 7.64 12.00
N VAL A 324 -2.13 7.51 13.23
CA VAL A 324 -1.90 8.67 14.10
C VAL A 324 -0.59 8.61 14.89
N SER A 325 -0.10 9.78 15.31
CA SER A 325 1.00 9.94 16.29
C SER A 325 0.62 10.96 17.35
N ASN A 326 0.91 10.60 18.62
CA ASN A 326 0.56 11.36 19.81
C ASN A 326 -0.95 11.67 19.93
N ILE A 327 -1.79 10.87 19.25
CA ILE A 327 -3.25 10.85 19.38
C ILE A 327 -3.62 9.45 19.85
N GLU A 328 -4.49 9.35 20.84
CA GLU A 328 -5.18 8.11 21.17
C GLU A 328 -6.68 8.32 21.00
N TYR A 329 -7.39 7.38 20.37
CA TYR A 329 -8.84 7.48 20.25
C TYR A 329 -9.55 6.12 20.34
N THR A 330 -10.78 6.18 20.84
CA THR A 330 -11.70 5.03 20.91
C THR A 330 -12.91 5.30 20.05
N PHE A 331 -13.33 4.33 19.23
CA PHE A 331 -14.51 4.47 18.37
C PHE A 331 -15.43 3.24 18.41
N ASP A 332 -16.70 3.48 18.13
CA ASP A 332 -17.77 2.48 18.06
C ASP A 332 -18.40 2.50 16.67
N PRO A 333 -18.20 1.44 15.86
CA PRO A 333 -18.72 1.38 14.50
C PRO A 333 -20.23 1.13 14.43
N SER A 334 -20.89 0.73 15.53
CA SER A 334 -22.35 0.55 15.59
C SER A 334 -23.11 1.88 15.58
N LYS A 335 -22.45 2.97 15.97
CA LYS A 335 -23.02 4.31 15.98
C LYS A 335 -23.13 4.91 14.57
N PRO A 336 -24.10 5.83 14.37
CA PRO A 336 -24.22 6.53 13.09
C PRO A 336 -22.93 7.30 12.77
N PRO A 337 -22.56 7.43 11.49
CA PRO A 337 -21.45 8.26 11.05
C PRO A 337 -21.52 9.67 11.67
N SER A 338 -20.36 10.26 11.96
CA SER A 338 -20.19 11.53 12.69
C SER A 338 -20.51 11.49 14.20
N SER A 339 -20.84 10.31 14.75
CA SER A 339 -20.99 10.10 16.20
C SER A 339 -20.30 8.81 16.67
N ARG A 340 -19.23 8.39 15.97
CA ARG A 340 -18.54 7.12 16.21
C ARG A 340 -17.39 7.25 17.19
N ILE A 341 -16.74 8.40 17.29
CA ILE A 341 -15.67 8.64 18.25
C ILE A 341 -16.29 8.76 19.65
N ILE A 342 -15.77 7.97 20.60
CA ILE A 342 -16.18 7.98 22.01
C ILE A 342 -15.27 8.88 22.82
N SER A 343 -13.97 8.78 22.59
CA SER A 343 -12.96 9.57 23.28
C SER A 343 -11.74 9.75 22.37
N ALA A 344 -11.08 10.88 22.50
CA ALA A 344 -9.81 11.16 21.84
C ALA A 344 -8.95 12.08 22.74
N SER A 345 -7.65 11.82 22.75
CA SER A 345 -6.65 12.59 23.50
C SER A 345 -5.45 12.91 22.61
N VAL A 346 -4.74 14.00 22.94
CA VAL A 346 -3.47 14.40 22.33
C VAL A 346 -2.45 14.57 23.43
N GLY A 347 -1.32 13.84 23.37
CA GLY A 347 -0.31 13.89 24.43
C GLY A 347 -0.79 13.42 25.79
N GLY A 348 -1.77 12.51 25.83
CA GLY A 348 -2.37 11.98 27.06
C GLY A 348 -3.52 12.83 27.63
N GLU A 349 -3.69 14.07 27.15
CA GLU A 349 -4.76 14.96 27.60
C GLU A 349 -5.96 14.91 26.64
N PRO A 350 -7.22 14.93 27.13
CA PRO A 350 -8.39 15.00 26.27
C PRO A 350 -8.30 16.16 25.26
N ILE A 351 -8.82 15.96 24.05
CA ILE A 351 -8.89 17.03 23.05
C ILE A 351 -9.79 18.15 23.57
N ASP A 352 -9.22 19.35 23.69
CA ASP A 352 -9.95 20.58 23.99
C ASP A 352 -10.45 21.19 22.67
N PRO A 353 -11.78 21.32 22.44
CA PRO A 353 -12.34 21.80 21.19
C PRO A 353 -11.83 23.17 20.73
N GLU A 354 -11.52 24.07 21.67
CA GLU A 354 -11.12 25.46 21.38
C GLU A 354 -9.60 25.61 21.29
N ARG A 355 -8.84 24.71 21.91
CA ARG A 355 -7.38 24.73 21.84
C ARG A 355 -6.91 24.51 20.41
N LYS A 356 -5.91 25.29 19.99
CA LYS A 356 -5.20 25.09 18.74
C LYS A 356 -4.07 24.08 18.93
N TYR A 357 -3.98 23.13 18.01
CA TYR A 357 -2.95 22.10 17.91
C TYR A 357 -2.21 22.25 16.59
N THR A 358 -0.92 21.98 16.62
CA THR A 358 -0.09 21.85 15.42
C THR A 358 -0.11 20.40 14.93
N LEU A 359 -0.51 20.22 13.67
CA LEU A 359 -0.76 18.93 13.06
C LEU A 359 0.14 18.74 11.83
N ALA A 360 0.95 17.68 11.84
CA ALA A 360 1.61 17.19 10.63
C ALA A 360 0.67 16.25 9.87
N THR A 361 0.38 16.58 8.62
CA THR A 361 -0.53 15.78 7.77
C THR A 361 -0.10 15.85 6.31
N ARG A 362 -0.84 15.24 5.41
CA ARG A 362 -0.57 15.23 3.97
C ARG A 362 -1.23 16.42 3.27
N GLY A 363 -0.60 16.97 2.24
CA GLY A 363 -1.17 18.03 1.39
C GLY A 363 -2.56 17.65 0.87
N TYR A 364 -2.69 16.39 0.46
CA TYR A 364 -3.95 15.73 0.15
C TYR A 364 -5.07 16.01 1.16
N MET A 365 -4.76 15.91 2.45
CA MET A 365 -5.72 16.12 3.53
C MET A 365 -5.97 17.61 3.79
N GLY A 366 -4.93 18.45 3.69
CA GLY A 366 -5.01 19.89 3.89
C GLY A 366 -5.78 20.64 2.82
N ARG A 367 -5.72 20.19 1.56
CA ARG A 367 -6.58 20.76 0.50
C ARG A 367 -8.06 20.46 0.71
N GLY A 368 -8.41 19.65 1.73
CA GLY A 368 -9.74 19.08 1.96
C GLY A 368 -10.36 18.53 0.68
N LYS A 369 -9.50 18.20 -0.30
CA LYS A 369 -9.88 18.29 -1.71
C LYS A 369 -10.65 17.05 -2.02
N GLY A 370 -11.94 17.30 -2.00
CA GLY A 370 -12.88 16.36 -2.47
C GLY A 370 -14.12 16.92 -3.10
N ALA A 371 -14.27 18.22 -3.25
CA ALA A 371 -15.37 18.75 -4.02
C ALA A 371 -15.14 18.52 -5.53
N PHE A 372 -15.57 17.37 -6.06
CA PHE A 372 -15.81 17.22 -7.49
C PHE A 372 -17.30 17.42 -7.76
N GLN A 373 -17.60 18.26 -8.76
CA GLN A 373 -18.94 18.41 -9.27
C GLN A 373 -19.24 17.19 -10.15
N ILE A 374 -19.90 16.20 -9.55
CA ILE A 374 -20.38 15.02 -10.28
C ILE A 374 -21.82 15.29 -10.68
N GLN A 375 -22.11 15.22 -11.98
CA GLN A 375 -23.48 15.29 -12.45
C GLN A 375 -24.13 13.91 -12.38
N ILE A 376 -25.26 13.84 -11.68
CA ILE A 376 -26.09 12.63 -11.53
C ILE A 376 -27.51 13.00 -11.96
N HIS A 377 -28.06 12.33 -12.99
CA HIS A 377 -29.45 12.52 -13.45
C HIS A 377 -29.86 14.01 -13.61
N SER A 378 -29.00 14.81 -14.25
CA SER A 378 -29.17 16.27 -14.43
C SER A 378 -29.20 17.13 -13.16
N ARG A 379 -28.72 16.60 -12.02
CA ARG A 379 -28.39 17.38 -10.82
C ARG A 379 -26.89 17.37 -10.57
N TYR A 380 -26.34 18.53 -10.26
CA TYR A 380 -24.97 18.64 -9.79
C TYR A 380 -24.93 18.30 -8.30
N LEU A 381 -24.21 17.24 -7.96
CA LEU A 381 -23.90 16.92 -6.57
C LEU A 381 -22.47 17.36 -6.31
N LEU A 382 -22.30 18.30 -5.37
CA LEU A 382 -21.00 18.53 -4.75
C LEU A 382 -20.73 17.29 -3.88
N THR A 383 -20.02 16.33 -4.43
CA THR A 383 -19.59 15.14 -3.68
C THR A 383 -18.26 15.49 -3.05
N ILE A 384 -18.02 15.10 -1.79
CA ILE A 384 -16.81 15.43 -1.02
C ILE A 384 -15.98 14.16 -0.83
N ILE A 385 -14.88 14.04 -1.58
CA ILE A 385 -13.87 12.98 -1.54
C ILE A 385 -13.08 12.97 -0.22
N ASP A 386 -12.89 11.77 0.32
CA ASP A 386 -12.16 11.37 1.56
C ASP A 386 -12.48 12.13 2.85
N GLY A 387 -13.19 13.25 2.77
CA GLY A 387 -14.01 13.84 3.82
C GLY A 387 -13.27 14.63 4.89
N TYR A 388 -11.96 14.90 4.74
CA TYR A 388 -11.20 15.72 5.69
C TYR A 388 -11.42 17.23 5.52
N THR A 389 -12.66 17.66 5.28
CA THR A 389 -13.01 19.07 5.12
C THR A 389 -12.72 19.91 6.35
N SER A 390 -12.71 19.28 7.54
CA SER A 390 -12.31 19.96 8.78
C SER A 390 -10.85 20.41 8.77
N LEU A 391 -10.00 19.80 7.94
CA LEU A 391 -8.58 20.12 7.78
C LEU A 391 -8.30 21.06 6.60
N LEU A 392 -9.35 21.54 5.90
CA LEU A 392 -9.22 22.43 4.76
C LEU A 392 -8.44 23.70 5.14
N VAL A 393 -7.37 23.97 4.41
CA VAL A 393 -6.51 25.14 4.63
C VAL A 393 -7.16 26.42 4.12
N GLU A 394 -6.82 27.56 4.73
CA GLU A 394 -7.35 28.88 4.37
C GLU A 394 -7.26 29.21 2.86
N PRO A 395 -6.13 28.95 2.15
CA PRO A 395 -6.03 29.19 0.71
C PRO A 395 -7.02 28.39 -0.16
N GLU A 396 -7.48 27.24 0.35
CA GLU A 396 -8.44 26.36 -0.33
C GLU A 396 -9.88 26.59 0.19
N GLY A 397 -10.10 27.65 0.98
CA GLY A 397 -11.42 28.08 1.46
C GLY A 397 -11.84 27.52 2.82
N GLY A 398 -10.90 26.93 3.58
CA GLY A 398 -11.15 26.40 4.92
C GLY A 398 -10.71 27.33 6.05
N THR A 399 -10.51 26.75 7.24
CA THR A 399 -10.16 27.48 8.47
C THR A 399 -8.88 26.99 9.14
N ALA A 400 -8.22 25.98 8.58
CA ALA A 400 -6.91 25.54 9.07
C ALA A 400 -5.81 26.50 8.61
N GLU A 401 -5.03 27.01 9.56
CA GLU A 401 -3.92 27.91 9.30
C GLU A 401 -2.73 27.10 8.78
N GLU A 402 -2.22 27.45 7.61
CA GLU A 402 -1.09 26.75 6.98
C GLU A 402 0.24 27.32 7.49
N ILE A 403 1.08 26.48 8.11
CA ILE A 403 2.41 26.85 8.60
C ILE A 403 3.48 26.46 7.57
N VAL A 404 3.37 25.25 7.00
CA VAL A 404 4.18 24.79 5.87
C VAL A 404 3.23 24.30 4.79
N CYS A 405 3.23 25.02 3.66
CA CYS A 405 2.41 24.70 2.51
C CYS A 405 3.02 23.59 1.65
N GLU A 406 2.25 23.11 0.68
CA GLU A 406 2.66 22.03 -0.22
C GLU A 406 3.93 22.33 -1.01
N GLU A 407 4.13 23.59 -1.43
CA GLU A 407 5.33 24.01 -2.17
C GLU A 407 6.60 23.86 -1.34
N ASN A 408 6.49 23.95 -0.02
CA ASN A 408 7.59 23.84 0.93
C ASN A 408 7.56 22.53 1.73
N GLY A 409 6.55 21.69 1.47
CA GLY A 409 6.36 20.41 2.13
C GLY A 409 7.36 19.37 1.64
N ILE A 410 7.49 18.28 2.38
CA ILE A 410 8.45 17.21 2.09
C ILE A 410 7.73 15.88 1.89
N LEU A 411 8.15 15.10 0.88
CA LEU A 411 7.59 13.79 0.64
C LEU A 411 7.87 12.84 1.81
N ILE A 412 6.91 11.97 2.15
CA ILE A 412 7.11 10.92 3.17
C ILE A 412 8.35 10.07 2.82
N SER A 413 8.52 9.72 1.55
CA SER A 413 9.69 8.96 1.10
C SER A 413 11.01 9.70 1.36
N ALA A 414 11.04 11.02 1.21
CA ALA A 414 12.20 11.85 1.52
C ALA A 414 12.43 11.98 3.04
N MET A 415 11.37 12.18 3.84
CA MET A 415 11.46 12.20 5.31
C MET A 415 12.01 10.88 5.86
N LEU A 416 11.51 9.74 5.37
CA LEU A 416 11.98 8.43 5.79
C LEU A 416 13.45 8.20 5.42
N ARG A 417 13.86 8.60 4.20
CA ARG A 417 15.28 8.56 3.80
C ARG A 417 16.15 9.43 4.72
N GLN A 418 15.75 10.67 4.98
CA GLN A 418 16.48 11.57 5.88
C GLN A 418 16.55 11.03 7.31
N TYR A 419 15.46 10.45 7.81
CA TYR A 419 15.42 9.81 9.12
C TYR A 419 16.46 8.68 9.20
N PHE A 420 16.48 7.75 8.25
CA PHE A 420 17.47 6.68 8.28
C PHE A 420 18.91 7.16 8.04
N MET A 421 19.10 8.18 7.20
CA MET A 421 20.41 8.84 7.03
C MET A 421 20.88 9.49 8.35
N SER A 422 19.98 10.07 9.13
CA SER A 422 20.32 10.60 10.46
C SER A 422 20.74 9.49 11.43
N LEU A 423 20.08 8.32 11.38
CA LEU A 423 20.45 7.16 12.19
C LEU A 423 21.83 6.61 11.80
N LYS A 424 22.16 6.62 10.49
CA LYS A 424 23.50 6.30 9.98
C LYS A 424 24.54 7.24 10.57
N THR A 425 24.31 8.56 10.51
CA THR A 425 25.23 9.55 11.08
C THR A 425 25.42 9.38 12.59
N VAL A 426 24.33 9.21 13.35
CA VAL A 426 24.40 8.99 14.80
C VAL A 426 25.10 7.67 15.14
N GLY A 427 24.89 6.62 14.33
CA GLY A 427 25.60 5.34 14.45
C GLY A 427 27.11 5.51 14.28
N GLN A 428 27.54 6.22 13.23
CA GLN A 428 28.95 6.55 13.02
C GLN A 428 29.55 7.37 14.18
N TRP A 429 28.78 8.27 14.79
CA TRP A 429 29.23 9.06 15.94
C TRP A 429 29.38 8.26 17.23
N LYS A 430 28.69 7.13 17.40
CA LYS A 430 28.97 6.23 18.53
C LYS A 430 30.42 5.71 18.50
N ASN A 431 30.99 5.57 17.30
CA ASN A 431 32.37 5.13 17.10
C ASN A 431 33.36 6.32 17.04
N LEU A 432 32.91 7.55 17.33
CA LEU A 432 33.77 8.74 17.29
C LEU A 432 34.88 8.65 18.34
N SER A 433 34.59 8.09 19.52
CA SER A 433 35.59 7.83 20.57
C SER A 433 36.68 6.88 20.08
N GLU A 434 36.32 5.77 19.45
CA GLU A 434 37.28 4.83 18.86
C GLU A 434 38.06 5.45 17.69
N CYS A 435 37.41 6.29 16.89
CA CYS A 435 38.05 7.03 15.82
C CYS A 435 39.11 8.00 16.39
N TRP A 436 38.76 8.78 17.41
CA TRP A 436 39.68 9.69 18.09
C TRP A 436 40.77 8.96 18.86
N LEU A 437 40.50 7.78 19.43
CA LEU A 437 41.52 6.92 20.03
C LEU A 437 42.51 6.42 18.98
N LYS A 438 42.04 5.94 17.82
CA LYS A 438 42.91 5.53 16.70
C LYS A 438 43.72 6.71 16.14
N VAL A 439 43.15 7.91 16.09
CA VAL A 439 43.88 9.13 15.70
C VAL A 439 44.92 9.49 16.76
N ALA A 440 44.57 9.44 18.05
CA ALA A 440 45.49 9.71 19.15
C ALA A 440 46.67 8.72 19.20
N GLU A 441 46.41 7.42 18.99
CA GLU A 441 47.43 6.37 18.88
C GLU A 441 48.39 6.63 17.71
N LYS A 442 47.84 7.04 16.55
CA LYS A 442 48.64 7.39 15.36
C LYS A 442 49.45 8.68 15.55
N CYS A 443 49.00 9.60 16.39
CA CYS A 443 49.70 10.86 16.65
C CYS A 443 50.83 10.75 17.70
N HIS A 444 51.13 9.55 18.22
CA HIS A 444 52.16 9.32 19.24
C HIS A 444 52.07 10.29 20.44
N SER A 445 50.86 10.72 20.78
CA SER A 445 50.65 11.63 21.91
C SER A 445 50.50 10.80 23.19
N PRO A 446 51.24 11.07 24.28
CA PRO A 446 51.11 10.32 25.53
C PRO A 446 49.83 10.77 26.23
N VAL A 447 48.72 10.14 25.89
CA VAL A 447 47.46 10.30 26.63
C VAL A 447 47.37 9.10 27.58
N GLU A 448 47.71 9.30 28.85
CA GLU A 448 47.37 8.30 29.87
C GLU A 448 45.84 8.15 29.93
N PRO A 449 45.29 6.93 29.76
CA PRO A 449 43.86 6.73 29.85
C PRO A 449 43.39 7.09 31.26
N ARG A 450 42.51 8.09 31.36
CA ARG A 450 41.80 8.43 32.60
C ARG A 450 41.01 7.20 33.01
N LYS A 451 41.31 6.63 34.19
CA LYS A 451 40.57 5.49 34.77
C LYS A 451 39.07 5.71 34.61
N MET A 452 38.42 4.89 33.80
CA MET A 452 36.96 4.82 33.77
C MET A 452 36.47 4.42 35.17
N TRP A 453 35.33 4.97 35.58
CA TRP A 453 34.62 4.51 36.76
C TRP A 453 34.41 3.00 36.64
N GLU A 454 34.87 2.24 37.64
CA GLU A 454 34.59 0.82 37.72
C GLU A 454 33.08 0.62 37.87
N THR A 455 32.42 0.24 36.78
CA THR A 455 31.13 -0.45 36.86
C THR A 455 31.37 -1.70 37.71
N PRO A 456 30.55 -1.98 38.75
CA PRO A 456 30.73 -3.17 39.55
C PRO A 456 30.82 -4.39 38.64
N ALA A 457 31.92 -5.13 38.75
CA ALA A 457 32.10 -6.36 38.00
C ALA A 457 30.94 -7.29 38.34
N GLU A 458 30.08 -7.57 37.36
CA GLU A 458 29.27 -8.78 37.39
C GLU A 458 30.26 -9.94 37.52
N THR A 459 30.18 -10.61 38.66
CA THR A 459 30.93 -11.81 38.98
C THR A 459 30.80 -12.77 37.82
N GLY A 460 31.94 -13.09 37.19
CA GLY A 460 32.03 -13.98 36.07
C GLY A 460 31.28 -15.29 36.32
N ILE A 461 30.15 -15.40 35.65
CA ILE A 461 29.81 -16.67 35.01
C ILE A 461 30.44 -16.53 33.63
N SER A 462 31.51 -17.28 33.40
CA SER A 462 31.97 -17.52 32.05
C SER A 462 30.79 -18.15 31.30
N ASP A 463 30.07 -17.36 30.52
CA ASP A 463 29.16 -17.94 29.56
C ASP A 463 30.03 -18.83 28.66
N PRO A 464 29.77 -20.14 28.61
CA PRO A 464 30.46 -20.97 27.64
C PRO A 464 30.08 -20.37 26.29
N GLN A 465 31.07 -19.84 25.56
CA GLN A 465 30.95 -19.74 24.11
C GLN A 465 30.36 -21.09 23.68
N PRO A 466 29.17 -21.13 23.06
CA PRO A 466 28.65 -22.38 22.57
C PRO A 466 29.68 -22.87 21.56
N LYS A 467 30.47 -23.87 21.95
CA LYS A 467 31.18 -24.75 21.02
C LYS A 467 30.13 -25.61 20.34
N THR A 468 29.24 -24.98 19.60
CA THR A 468 28.45 -25.64 18.58
C THR A 468 29.21 -25.45 17.28
N GLU A 469 29.82 -26.54 16.84
CA GLU A 469 30.43 -26.70 15.52
C GLU A 469 29.36 -26.64 14.42
N SER A 470 28.64 -25.53 14.33
CA SER A 470 27.80 -25.18 13.18
C SER A 470 28.30 -23.85 12.66
N LYS A 471 29.40 -23.91 11.90
CA LYS A 471 29.96 -22.74 11.19
C LYS A 471 28.90 -22.06 10.30
N SER A 472 27.90 -22.80 9.81
CA SER A 472 26.94 -22.25 8.84
C SER A 472 26.00 -21.19 9.40
N TRP A 473 25.49 -21.32 10.64
CA TRP A 473 24.45 -20.39 11.12
C TRP A 473 24.99 -19.04 11.57
N ALA A 474 26.13 -19.03 12.27
CA ALA A 474 26.81 -17.80 12.68
C ALA A 474 27.38 -17.05 11.47
N GLU A 475 28.05 -17.74 10.54
CA GLU A 475 28.54 -17.14 9.30
C GLU A 475 27.40 -16.60 8.43
N TRP A 476 26.25 -17.29 8.40
CA TRP A 476 25.06 -16.85 7.67
C TRP A 476 24.38 -15.64 8.33
N MET A 477 24.31 -15.57 9.67
CA MET A 477 23.78 -14.39 10.40
C MET A 477 24.64 -13.15 10.15
N VAL A 478 25.98 -13.31 10.16
CA VAL A 478 26.93 -12.24 9.83
C VAL A 478 26.75 -11.77 8.38
N LYS A 479 26.59 -12.72 7.44
CA LYS A 479 26.36 -12.42 6.02
C LYS A 479 25.02 -11.71 5.77
N ARG A 480 23.97 -12.06 6.51
CA ARG A 480 22.62 -11.46 6.38
C ARG A 480 22.54 -10.07 7.00
N GLN A 481 23.02 -9.94 8.22
CA GLN A 481 22.81 -8.73 9.02
C GLN A 481 23.82 -7.64 8.66
N THR A 482 24.73 -7.90 7.73
CA THR A 482 25.81 -6.97 7.41
C THR A 482 26.60 -6.58 8.68
N LEU A 483 26.60 -7.46 9.69
CA LEU A 483 27.31 -7.29 10.97
C LEU A 483 28.78 -7.08 10.62
N ASN A 484 29.35 -5.95 11.03
CA ASN A 484 30.70 -5.48 10.73
C ASN A 484 31.00 -5.10 9.27
N THR A 485 30.02 -5.04 8.37
CA THR A 485 30.26 -4.48 7.04
C THR A 485 30.25 -2.95 7.10
N LYS A 486 31.08 -2.31 6.28
CA LYS A 486 31.12 -0.85 6.19
C LYS A 486 29.79 -0.34 5.62
N PRO A 487 29.34 0.87 5.99
CA PRO A 487 28.21 1.48 5.33
C PRO A 487 28.44 1.49 3.82
N PRO A 488 27.41 1.25 2.97
CA PRO A 488 27.54 1.52 1.55
C PRO A 488 28.04 2.95 1.41
N MET A 489 29.21 3.07 0.77
CA MET A 489 29.88 4.34 0.55
C MET A 489 29.02 5.19 -0.39
N ASP A 490 29.25 6.49 -0.30
CA ASP A 490 28.54 7.61 -0.92
C ASP A 490 28.24 7.44 -2.42
N ASP A 491 27.33 8.28 -2.94
CA ASP A 491 26.78 8.35 -4.30
C ASP A 491 27.81 8.66 -5.43
N SER A 492 29.03 8.12 -5.36
CA SER A 492 29.91 8.04 -6.52
C SER A 492 29.52 6.82 -7.34
N ASP A 493 29.05 7.07 -8.56
CA ASP A 493 28.78 6.12 -9.64
C ASP A 493 30.06 5.33 -10.04
N GLU A 494 30.61 4.52 -9.13
CA GLU A 494 31.53 3.44 -9.52
C GLU A 494 30.68 2.22 -9.87
N ASP A 495 30.25 2.19 -11.13
CA ASP A 495 29.71 1.03 -11.84
C ASP A 495 30.75 -0.11 -11.83
N SER A 496 30.88 -0.83 -10.71
CA SER A 496 31.60 -2.09 -10.67
C SER A 496 30.62 -3.24 -10.91
N ASP A 497 30.87 -4.05 -11.94
CA ASP A 497 30.10 -5.27 -12.30
C ASP A 497 29.94 -6.27 -11.13
N ASP A 498 30.65 -6.12 -10.01
CA ASP A 498 30.52 -6.93 -8.79
C ASP A 498 29.27 -6.59 -7.94
N SER A 499 28.54 -5.49 -8.21
CA SER A 499 27.43 -5.02 -7.37
C SER A 499 26.10 -5.77 -7.59
N ASP A 500 25.85 -6.27 -8.80
CA ASP A 500 24.62 -7.01 -9.13
C ASP A 500 24.56 -8.35 -8.39
N ASP A 501 25.71 -9.01 -8.28
CA ASP A 501 25.90 -10.26 -7.54
C ASP A 501 25.60 -10.11 -6.03
N GLU A 502 25.88 -8.93 -5.45
CA GLU A 502 25.65 -8.67 -4.04
C GLU A 502 24.16 -8.38 -3.73
N ALA A 503 23.50 -7.59 -4.58
CA ALA A 503 22.08 -7.29 -4.44
C ALA A 503 21.20 -8.55 -4.55
N ASP A 504 21.52 -9.42 -5.52
CA ASP A 504 20.81 -10.69 -5.72
C ASP A 504 21.07 -11.68 -4.58
N ARG A 505 22.30 -11.74 -4.04
CA ARG A 505 22.61 -12.55 -2.85
C ARG A 505 21.84 -12.11 -1.62
N VAL A 506 21.72 -10.80 -1.36
CA VAL A 506 20.96 -10.28 -0.21
C VAL A 506 19.46 -10.56 -0.36
N ALA A 507 18.91 -10.39 -1.57
CA ALA A 507 17.51 -10.77 -1.86
C ALA A 507 17.25 -12.28 -1.66
N GLN A 508 18.18 -13.12 -2.08
CA GLN A 508 18.09 -14.58 -1.91
C GLN A 508 18.10 -14.98 -0.43
N ILE A 509 18.99 -14.41 0.37
CA ILE A 509 19.09 -14.67 1.83
C ILE A 509 17.78 -14.27 2.55
N ASP A 510 17.19 -13.12 2.22
CA ASP A 510 15.92 -12.70 2.82
C ASP A 510 14.76 -13.62 2.45
N MET A 511 14.72 -14.12 1.21
CA MET A 511 13.72 -15.10 0.76
C MET A 511 13.86 -16.44 1.52
N GLU A 512 15.08 -16.97 1.62
CA GLU A 512 15.37 -18.21 2.37
C GLU A 512 14.91 -18.10 3.84
N MET A 513 15.14 -16.95 4.48
CA MET A 513 14.67 -16.67 5.83
C MET A 513 13.16 -16.62 5.97
N LEU A 514 12.48 -15.96 5.04
CA LEU A 514 11.01 -15.91 5.03
C LEU A 514 10.44 -17.33 4.93
N ILE A 515 11.03 -18.17 4.08
CA ILE A 515 10.65 -19.58 3.92
C ILE A 515 10.93 -20.35 5.21
N MET A 516 12.11 -20.22 5.81
CA MET A 516 12.45 -20.86 7.08
C MET A 516 11.49 -20.46 8.19
N ARG A 517 11.20 -19.17 8.37
CA ARG A 517 10.24 -18.69 9.38
C ARG A 517 8.84 -19.24 9.15
N LYS A 518 8.35 -19.21 7.91
CA LYS A 518 7.06 -19.81 7.54
C LYS A 518 7.04 -21.32 7.80
N PHE A 519 8.12 -22.02 7.49
CA PHE A 519 8.27 -23.45 7.75
C PHE A 519 8.23 -23.74 9.26
N PHE A 520 9.06 -23.08 10.06
CA PHE A 520 9.11 -23.28 11.51
C PHE A 520 7.82 -22.90 12.21
N ALA A 521 7.16 -21.80 11.80
CA ALA A 521 5.85 -21.43 12.32
C ALA A 521 4.77 -22.48 11.99
N ARG A 522 4.76 -23.01 10.75
CA ARG A 522 3.84 -24.09 10.35
C ARG A 522 4.15 -25.41 11.05
N TRP A 523 5.43 -25.73 11.22
CA TRP A 523 5.89 -26.92 11.93
C TRP A 523 5.49 -26.85 13.41
N ALA A 524 5.76 -25.74 14.09
CA ALA A 524 5.41 -25.55 15.50
C ALA A 524 3.90 -25.69 15.72
N ASN A 525 3.09 -25.06 14.85
CA ASN A 525 1.63 -25.22 14.87
C ASN A 525 1.19 -26.67 14.66
N LYS A 526 1.76 -27.39 13.69
CA LYS A 526 1.42 -28.80 13.44
C LYS A 526 1.92 -29.74 14.54
N ALA A 527 3.04 -29.42 15.17
CA ALA A 527 3.65 -30.21 16.24
C ALA A 527 3.00 -29.95 17.61
N GLY A 528 2.03 -29.01 17.70
CA GLY A 528 1.41 -28.61 18.96
C GLY A 528 2.39 -27.93 19.92
N VAL A 529 3.54 -27.49 19.41
CA VAL A 529 4.55 -26.79 20.20
C VAL A 529 4.08 -25.34 20.30
N LYS A 530 3.73 -24.90 21.52
CA LYS A 530 3.68 -23.47 21.82
C LYS A 530 5.10 -22.95 21.71
N ALA A 531 5.38 -22.37 20.57
CA ALA A 531 6.65 -21.76 20.29
C ALA A 531 6.42 -20.26 20.16
N ASP A 532 7.02 -19.49 21.06
CA ASP A 532 7.20 -18.05 20.89
C ASP A 532 8.27 -17.84 19.81
N VAL A 533 7.99 -18.28 18.56
CA VAL A 533 8.95 -18.20 17.44
C VAL A 533 9.01 -16.76 16.93
N CYS A 534 9.62 -15.94 17.77
CA CYS A 534 10.27 -14.66 17.63
C CYS A 534 10.23 -14.13 19.07
N ASP A 535 11.14 -14.57 19.93
CA ASP A 535 11.51 -13.72 21.07
C ASP A 535 11.70 -12.31 20.49
N PRO A 536 11.07 -11.27 21.04
CA PRO A 536 11.39 -9.91 20.62
C PRO A 536 12.91 -9.79 20.74
N LEU A 537 13.57 -9.46 19.62
CA LEU A 537 15.02 -9.34 19.55
C LEU A 537 15.47 -8.52 20.77
N ARG A 538 16.32 -9.12 21.61
CA ARG A 538 16.82 -8.43 22.79
C ARG A 538 17.79 -7.34 22.35
N GLU A 539 17.94 -6.30 23.16
CA GLU A 539 18.90 -5.22 22.91
C GLU A 539 20.31 -5.83 22.72
N GLY A 540 20.87 -5.75 21.51
CA GLY A 540 22.16 -6.37 21.15
C GLY A 540 22.10 -7.52 20.15
N GLU A 541 20.94 -8.18 19.96
CA GLU A 541 20.81 -9.34 19.04
C GLU A 541 20.65 -8.94 17.56
N PHE A 542 20.51 -7.64 17.29
CA PHE A 542 20.33 -7.07 15.95
C PHE A 542 21.00 -5.69 15.85
N THR A 543 22.30 -5.62 16.13
CA THR A 543 23.08 -4.38 16.00
C THR A 543 23.74 -4.31 14.64
N VAL A 544 23.47 -3.26 13.87
CA VAL A 544 24.29 -2.92 12.70
C VAL A 544 25.29 -1.86 13.15
N ASP A 545 26.59 -2.11 13.00
CA ASP A 545 27.64 -1.30 13.67
C ASP A 545 27.68 0.17 13.25
N TRP A 546 27.06 0.49 12.10
CA TRP A 546 27.09 1.82 11.51
C TRP A 546 25.73 2.54 11.52
N THR A 547 24.63 1.92 11.96
CA THR A 547 23.31 2.58 12.06
C THR A 547 22.44 2.00 13.16
N ARG A 548 21.53 2.80 13.71
CA ARG A 548 20.55 2.31 14.69
C ARG A 548 19.41 1.57 13.99
N VAL A 549 19.01 0.44 14.55
CA VAL A 549 17.87 -0.36 14.10
C VAL A 549 16.58 0.21 14.71
N ILE A 550 15.52 0.30 13.91
CA ILE A 550 14.19 0.67 14.40
C ILE A 550 13.41 -0.57 14.86
N ALA A 551 12.50 -0.39 15.83
CA ALA A 551 11.58 -1.45 16.24
C ALA A 551 10.20 -0.86 16.57
N PRO A 552 9.45 -0.34 15.57
CA PRO A 552 8.13 0.22 15.81
C PRO A 552 7.17 -0.82 16.39
N VAL A 553 6.42 -0.43 17.42
CA VAL A 553 5.45 -1.27 18.12
C VAL A 553 4.04 -0.70 18.00
N LEU A 554 3.05 -1.55 18.30
CA LEU A 554 1.69 -1.09 18.55
C LEU A 554 1.63 -0.56 19.98
N GLU A 555 1.07 0.63 20.14
CA GLU A 555 0.95 1.30 21.44
C GLU A 555 -0.50 1.30 21.95
N GLY A 556 -1.45 0.85 21.11
CA GLY A 556 -2.87 0.89 21.44
C GLY A 556 -3.46 2.28 21.27
N ARG A 557 -2.91 3.08 20.35
CA ARG A 557 -3.41 4.41 19.97
C ARG A 557 -4.84 4.36 19.43
N ILE A 558 -5.24 3.24 18.81
CA ILE A 558 -6.56 3.10 18.18
C ILE A 558 -7.33 1.94 18.82
N LYS A 559 -8.45 2.25 19.47
CA LYS A 559 -9.29 1.26 20.16
C LYS A 559 -10.67 1.20 19.52
N MET A 560 -11.11 0.00 19.12
CA MET A 560 -12.47 -0.24 18.67
C MET A 560 -13.25 -0.92 19.80
N VAL A 561 -14.43 -0.40 20.12
CA VAL A 561 -15.38 -1.08 21.02
C VAL A 561 -16.54 -1.66 20.22
N SER A 562 -17.13 -2.72 20.75
CA SER A 562 -18.21 -3.49 20.13
C SER A 562 -19.57 -3.18 20.73
#